data_AF-A0A4Y4KEF0-F1
#
_entry.id   AF-A0A4Y4KEF0-F1
#
_cell.length_a   1.000
_cell.length_b   1.000
_cell.length_c   1.000
_cell.angle_alpha   90.00
_cell.angle_beta   90.00
_cell.angle_gamma   90.00
#
_symmetry.space_group_name_H-M   'P 1'
#
loop_
_entity.id
_entity.type
_entity.pdbx_description
1 polymer ?
#
loop_
_entity_poly.entity_id
_entity_poly.type
_entity_poly.pdbx_seq_one_letter_code
_entity_poly.pdbx_strand_id
1 'polypeptide(L)'
;MQSDHGAKVRPADLRAALRVTDLLAGGPAARDTEQDGERSDRPAPPDRYAVARLLPAAAPPPAWRSAWEDVLAQERARRSRAGLGWVLTRLASGDFPALDVLEVGCERLRLHRLAYAPGATGPELIRLAETSWTELAPVSAALPQERPSRLFLLAGGADDAAAGVGAALRSSLAAFVRSTHRDATEPLVLAVRAAGWQPLERAAEAVRAQSGALLCLRLPAHWPLAPEDLTAELPLRTTVWLAAAQVDGASGTVDLVRRPLFPAGSRADDRTAAGPVVRVPVTAPPPGATTGESVAAVVSAGRDEPASRWRSLRIDRLELPPGSRTTLSYSLRGRSRVELGYDGHHEPETSPWTALASSTPRQLSRPCPVDLMVAVEVSGPQADGGTAVEERLQEAAAVVTAVQDAVGGEDTLRVGLIGYRDHDPLHRPRDHDPVVHRVGMSAAPDAARALESWRPCPLRHDFATGLEHVPGELPGWRHQWRTDSHRVLLVVGSRPPHPRARPPQVLRRGAPVRICPDRLDWQAELDAARRHEGVACVAVVDEPAWMDELVGEPHLAYWADHAWGAFGTEGRFIAGHDPRQIAAAVAAPALCLPQDGAPIRLVVADGTAADWQHAVAG
;
A
#
# COMPACT_ATOMS: atom_id res chain seq x y z
N MET A 1 47.42 -62.03 -13.83
CA MET A 1 46.66 -60.82 -14.22
C MET A 1 45.24 -60.99 -13.76
N GLN A 2 44.88 -60.44 -12.59
CA GLN A 2 43.50 -60.35 -12.12
C GLN A 2 42.83 -59.20 -12.86
N SER A 3 41.76 -59.50 -13.58
CA SER A 3 40.90 -58.53 -14.24
C SER A 3 40.09 -57.76 -13.20
N ASP A 4 40.51 -56.53 -12.95
CA ASP A 4 39.80 -55.54 -12.13
C ASP A 4 38.54 -55.09 -12.89
N HIS A 5 37.48 -55.89 -12.83
CA HIS A 5 36.15 -55.50 -13.31
C HIS A 5 35.47 -54.65 -12.23
N GLY A 6 35.97 -53.43 -12.03
CA GLY A 6 35.29 -52.42 -11.23
C GLY A 6 33.91 -52.15 -11.84
N ALA A 7 32.86 -52.54 -11.13
CA ALA A 7 31.48 -52.29 -11.54
C ALA A 7 31.28 -50.78 -11.75
N LYS A 8 31.08 -50.37 -13.00
CA LYS A 8 30.87 -48.95 -13.33
C LYS A 8 29.51 -48.50 -12.78
N VAL A 9 29.51 -47.51 -11.89
CA VAL A 9 28.29 -46.85 -11.41
C VAL A 9 27.52 -46.31 -12.61
N ARG A 10 26.24 -46.70 -12.74
CA ARG A 10 25.39 -46.19 -13.83
C ARG A 10 25.06 -44.71 -13.59
N PRO A 11 25.00 -43.89 -14.64
CA PRO A 11 24.62 -42.47 -14.50
C PRO A 11 23.25 -42.25 -13.86
N ALA A 12 22.31 -43.18 -14.05
CA ALA A 12 21.00 -43.14 -13.38
C ALA A 12 21.11 -43.32 -11.86
N ASP A 13 21.91 -44.29 -11.42
CA ASP A 13 22.15 -44.59 -10.00
C ASP A 13 22.84 -43.42 -9.29
N LEU A 14 23.85 -42.81 -9.94
CA LEU A 14 24.52 -41.62 -9.39
C LEU A 14 23.54 -40.44 -9.22
N ARG A 15 22.68 -40.18 -10.21
CA ARG A 15 21.67 -39.10 -10.13
C ARG A 15 20.61 -39.38 -9.06
N ALA A 16 20.17 -40.62 -8.93
CA ALA A 16 19.26 -41.04 -7.87
C ALA A 16 19.90 -40.82 -6.48
N ALA A 17 21.13 -41.28 -6.27
CA ALA A 17 21.86 -41.09 -5.02
C ALA A 17 22.04 -39.60 -4.66
N LEU A 18 22.35 -38.75 -5.66
CA LEU A 18 22.47 -37.30 -5.46
C LEU A 18 21.15 -36.67 -5.00
N ARG A 19 20.02 -37.01 -5.63
CA ARG A 19 18.68 -36.52 -5.24
C ARG A 19 18.31 -36.95 -3.82
N VAL A 20 18.58 -38.20 -3.46
CA VAL A 20 18.28 -38.72 -2.12
C VAL A 20 19.14 -38.04 -1.07
N THR A 21 20.43 -37.87 -1.35
CA THR A 21 21.34 -37.19 -0.42
C THR A 21 20.93 -35.74 -0.23
N ASP A 22 20.51 -35.06 -1.31
CA ASP A 22 19.97 -33.70 -1.24
C ASP A 22 18.69 -33.62 -0.40
N LEU A 23 17.77 -34.57 -0.60
CA LEU A 23 16.54 -34.69 0.17
C LEU A 23 16.82 -34.90 1.67
N LEU A 24 17.71 -35.83 2.00
CA LEU A 24 18.06 -36.18 3.39
C LEU A 24 18.80 -35.05 4.11
N ALA A 25 19.49 -34.18 3.38
CA ALA A 25 20.16 -33.00 3.91
C ALA A 25 19.22 -31.78 4.11
N GLY A 26 17.91 -31.91 3.84
CA GLY A 26 16.95 -30.82 3.99
C GLY A 26 16.93 -29.81 2.84
N GLY A 27 17.67 -30.07 1.76
CA GLY A 27 17.66 -29.25 0.54
C GLY A 27 18.41 -27.92 0.65
N PRO A 28 18.17 -27.00 -0.30
CA PRO A 28 18.89 -25.72 -0.38
C PRO A 28 18.68 -24.84 0.86
N ALA A 29 17.45 -24.79 1.39
CA ALA A 29 17.10 -23.91 2.52
C ALA A 29 17.86 -24.27 3.82
N ALA A 30 18.18 -25.54 4.04
CA ALA A 30 18.98 -25.99 5.18
C ALA A 30 20.48 -25.68 5.02
N ARG A 31 20.96 -25.55 3.77
CA ARG A 31 22.37 -25.21 3.47
C ARG A 31 22.65 -23.72 3.59
N ASP A 32 21.67 -22.87 3.25
CA ASP A 32 21.79 -21.41 3.33
C ASP A 32 21.86 -20.92 4.80
N THR A 33 21.30 -21.66 5.76
CA THR A 33 21.41 -21.36 7.20
C THR A 33 22.77 -21.68 7.82
N GLU A 34 23.61 -22.48 7.16
CA GLU A 34 24.95 -22.86 7.65
C GLU A 34 26.10 -22.09 7.00
N GLN A 35 25.86 -21.37 5.90
CA GLN A 35 26.86 -20.55 5.20
C GLN A 35 26.50 -19.06 5.27
N ASP A 36 26.74 -18.46 6.44
CA ASP A 36 26.82 -17.01 6.57
C ASP A 36 28.02 -16.50 5.75
N GLY A 37 27.73 -15.79 4.66
CA GLY A 37 28.71 -14.93 3.98
C GLY A 37 29.30 -15.48 2.68
N GLU A 38 28.48 -15.66 1.64
CA GLU A 38 28.74 -15.29 0.24
C GLU A 38 27.64 -15.93 -0.63
N ARG A 39 26.71 -15.11 -1.17
CA ARG A 39 25.65 -15.56 -2.08
C ARG A 39 26.26 -16.11 -3.37
N SER A 40 26.58 -17.39 -3.39
CA SER A 40 26.73 -18.16 -4.61
C SER A 40 25.34 -18.58 -5.08
N ASP A 41 24.88 -18.08 -6.23
CA ASP A 41 23.59 -18.43 -6.87
C ASP A 41 23.44 -19.93 -7.23
N ARG A 42 24.45 -20.77 -6.92
CA ARG A 42 24.47 -22.19 -7.24
C ARG A 42 24.44 -23.05 -5.98
N PRO A 43 23.43 -23.94 -5.82
CA PRO A 43 23.37 -24.84 -4.68
C PRO A 43 24.58 -25.78 -4.67
N ALA A 44 25.31 -25.80 -3.56
CA ALA A 44 26.45 -26.67 -3.36
C ALA A 44 26.04 -28.15 -3.53
N PRO A 45 26.91 -28.99 -4.11
CA PRO A 45 26.60 -30.39 -4.34
C PRO A 45 26.59 -31.18 -3.02
N PRO A 46 25.76 -32.24 -2.88
CA PRO A 46 25.65 -33.01 -1.64
C PRO A 46 26.96 -33.69 -1.18
N ASP A 47 27.08 -34.03 0.10
CA ASP A 47 28.31 -34.65 0.63
C ASP A 47 28.68 -35.97 -0.09
N ARG A 48 29.96 -36.05 -0.48
CA ARG A 48 30.50 -37.15 -1.29
C ARG A 48 30.40 -38.50 -0.56
N TYR A 49 30.60 -38.52 0.75
CA TYR A 49 30.54 -39.75 1.56
C TYR A 49 29.10 -40.20 1.77
N ALA A 50 28.15 -39.28 1.93
CA ALA A 50 26.73 -39.58 1.97
C ALA A 50 26.23 -40.19 0.64
N VAL A 51 26.66 -39.66 -0.51
CA VAL A 51 26.36 -40.25 -1.83
C VAL A 51 26.94 -41.66 -1.97
N ALA A 52 28.19 -41.87 -1.52
CA ALA A 52 28.85 -43.18 -1.60
C ALA A 52 28.10 -44.28 -0.84
N ARG A 53 27.47 -43.95 0.30
CA ARG A 53 26.69 -44.89 1.11
C ARG A 53 25.46 -45.48 0.40
N LEU A 54 24.98 -44.82 -0.65
CA LEU A 54 23.82 -45.27 -1.44
C LEU A 54 24.22 -46.09 -2.67
N LEU A 55 25.50 -46.15 -3.01
CA LEU A 55 25.98 -46.81 -4.22
C LEU A 55 26.62 -48.18 -3.88
N PRO A 56 26.23 -49.25 -4.58
CA PRO A 56 26.68 -50.62 -4.24
C PRO A 56 28.17 -50.89 -4.53
N ALA A 57 28.89 -50.00 -5.21
CA ALA A 57 30.33 -50.14 -5.46
C ALA A 57 31.03 -48.77 -5.61
N ALA A 58 31.96 -48.49 -4.69
CA ALA A 58 33.00 -47.45 -4.74
C ALA A 58 32.59 -45.96 -4.61
N ALA A 59 33.59 -45.15 -4.25
CA ALA A 59 33.52 -43.69 -4.11
C ALA A 59 32.94 -43.06 -5.40
N PRO A 60 32.07 -42.03 -5.29
CA PRO A 60 31.46 -41.43 -6.46
C PRO A 60 32.53 -40.89 -7.40
N PRO A 61 32.32 -41.01 -8.73
CA PRO A 61 33.33 -40.69 -9.72
C PRO A 61 33.75 -39.21 -9.63
N PRO A 62 34.96 -38.84 -10.10
CA PRO A 62 35.41 -37.44 -10.08
C PRO A 62 34.43 -36.46 -10.76
N ALA A 63 33.59 -36.95 -11.68
CA ALA A 63 32.55 -36.19 -12.37
C ALA A 63 31.24 -35.98 -11.56
N TRP A 64 31.17 -36.35 -10.28
CA TRP A 64 29.93 -36.26 -9.50
C TRP A 64 29.36 -34.83 -9.37
N ARG A 65 30.22 -33.80 -9.38
CA ARG A 65 29.79 -32.39 -9.42
C ARG A 65 29.06 -32.04 -10.73
N SER A 66 29.58 -32.52 -11.86
CA SER A 66 28.90 -32.35 -13.17
C SER A 66 27.58 -33.13 -13.19
N ALA A 67 27.52 -34.32 -12.60
CA ALA A 67 26.27 -35.05 -12.44
C ALA A 67 25.25 -34.32 -11.55
N TRP A 68 25.70 -33.53 -10.57
CA TRP A 68 24.81 -32.67 -9.77
C TRP A 68 24.24 -31.51 -10.60
N GLU A 69 25.06 -30.87 -11.43
CA GLU A 69 24.58 -29.85 -12.37
C GLU A 69 23.54 -30.42 -13.34
N ASP A 70 23.74 -31.65 -13.82
CA ASP A 70 22.76 -32.37 -14.64
C ASP A 70 21.47 -32.66 -13.88
N VAL A 71 21.53 -33.04 -12.60
CA VAL A 71 20.34 -33.24 -11.76
C VAL A 71 19.55 -31.93 -11.65
N LEU A 72 20.21 -30.82 -11.32
CA LEU A 72 19.57 -29.52 -11.20
C LEU A 72 18.97 -29.06 -12.53
N ALA A 73 19.67 -29.27 -13.64
CA ALA A 73 19.18 -28.97 -14.98
C ALA A 73 17.94 -29.81 -15.33
N GLN A 74 17.95 -31.10 -15.03
CA GLN A 74 16.80 -31.99 -15.24
C GLN A 74 15.60 -31.61 -14.39
N GLU A 75 15.82 -31.27 -13.12
CA GLU A 75 14.76 -30.80 -12.24
C GLU A 75 14.14 -29.52 -12.78
N ARG A 76 14.96 -28.53 -13.16
CA ARG A 76 14.48 -27.27 -13.76
C ARG A 76 13.69 -27.52 -15.03
N ALA A 77 14.19 -28.37 -15.93
CA ALA A 77 13.52 -28.68 -17.19
C ALA A 77 12.19 -29.43 -17.01
N ARG A 78 12.03 -30.19 -15.92
CA ARG A 78 10.81 -30.96 -15.63
C ARG A 78 9.82 -30.24 -14.74
N ARG A 79 10.23 -29.18 -14.05
CA ARG A 79 9.32 -28.34 -13.25
C ARG A 79 8.22 -27.84 -14.16
N SER A 80 6.98 -28.07 -13.73
CA SER A 80 5.81 -27.55 -14.44
C SER A 80 4.75 -27.15 -13.43
N ARG A 81 4.40 -25.88 -13.48
CA ARG A 81 3.25 -25.27 -12.81
C ARG A 81 2.19 -24.82 -13.82
N ALA A 82 2.33 -25.27 -15.08
CA ALA A 82 1.44 -24.88 -16.16
C ALA A 82 -0.01 -25.24 -15.82
N GLY A 83 -0.91 -24.27 -16.01
CA GLY A 83 -2.33 -24.42 -15.71
C GLY A 83 -2.71 -24.20 -14.23
N LEU A 84 -1.77 -24.15 -13.29
CA LEU A 84 -2.09 -23.90 -11.88
C LEU A 84 -2.85 -22.57 -11.71
N GLY A 85 -2.34 -21.49 -12.29
CA GLY A 85 -3.02 -20.19 -12.26
C GLY A 85 -4.44 -20.23 -12.83
N TRP A 86 -4.69 -21.02 -13.88
CA TRP A 86 -6.04 -21.19 -14.46
C TRP A 86 -6.98 -21.92 -13.48
N VAL A 87 -6.53 -23.03 -12.87
CA VAL A 87 -7.33 -23.75 -11.87
C VAL A 87 -7.62 -22.85 -10.67
N LEU A 88 -6.61 -22.13 -10.16
CA LEU A 88 -6.80 -21.23 -9.02
C LEU A 88 -7.73 -20.05 -9.35
N THR A 89 -7.69 -19.52 -10.58
CA THR A 89 -8.65 -18.52 -11.04
C THR A 89 -10.08 -19.07 -11.07
N ARG A 90 -10.28 -20.30 -11.54
CA ARG A 90 -11.61 -20.95 -11.53
C ARG A 90 -12.13 -21.24 -10.12
N LEU A 91 -11.24 -21.60 -9.20
CA LEU A 91 -11.59 -21.74 -7.78
C LEU A 91 -12.04 -20.39 -7.21
N ALA A 92 -11.30 -19.32 -7.51
CA ALA A 92 -11.60 -17.98 -7.02
C ALA A 92 -12.88 -17.40 -7.63
N SER A 93 -13.18 -17.68 -8.91
CA SER A 93 -14.43 -17.27 -9.55
C SER A 93 -15.65 -18.05 -9.06
N GLY A 94 -15.43 -19.16 -8.34
CA GLY A 94 -16.50 -20.02 -7.84
C GLY A 94 -17.04 -21.01 -8.87
N ASP A 95 -16.29 -21.28 -9.94
CA ASP A 95 -16.66 -22.28 -10.95
C ASP A 95 -16.73 -23.70 -10.35
N PHE A 96 -16.02 -23.93 -9.25
CA PHE A 96 -16.16 -25.10 -8.40
C PHE A 96 -16.06 -24.68 -6.92
N PRO A 97 -16.80 -25.35 -6.01
CA PRO A 97 -16.83 -25.01 -4.60
C PRO A 97 -15.56 -25.39 -3.85
N ALA A 98 -14.84 -26.43 -4.29
CA ALA A 98 -13.54 -26.81 -3.75
C ALA A 98 -12.59 -27.39 -4.80
N LEU A 99 -11.32 -27.52 -4.44
CA LEU A 99 -10.27 -28.15 -5.24
C LEU A 99 -9.56 -29.20 -4.41
N ASP A 100 -9.56 -30.46 -4.86
CA ASP A 100 -8.80 -31.51 -4.22
C ASP A 100 -7.37 -31.54 -4.80
N VAL A 101 -6.37 -31.50 -3.93
CA VAL A 101 -4.94 -31.52 -4.28
C VAL A 101 -4.31 -32.76 -3.66
N LEU A 102 -3.90 -33.69 -4.52
CA LEU A 102 -3.13 -34.87 -4.12
C LEU A 102 -1.64 -34.59 -4.23
N GLU A 103 -0.99 -34.39 -3.10
CA GLU A 103 0.46 -34.32 -2.96
C GLU A 103 1.05 -35.74 -3.07
N VAL A 104 1.85 -35.96 -4.11
CA VAL A 104 2.65 -37.17 -4.30
C VAL A 104 4.08 -36.86 -3.87
N GLY A 105 4.40 -37.11 -2.61
CA GLY A 105 5.72 -36.88 -2.03
C GLY A 105 6.66 -38.07 -2.15
N CYS A 106 7.94 -37.85 -1.81
CA CYS A 106 8.96 -38.89 -1.83
C CYS A 106 8.73 -39.98 -0.76
N GLU A 107 7.99 -39.69 0.31
CA GLU A 107 7.76 -40.64 1.41
C GLU A 107 6.28 -40.92 1.69
N ARG A 108 5.42 -39.95 1.36
CA ARG A 108 4.01 -39.95 1.74
C ARG A 108 3.12 -39.41 0.64
N LEU A 109 1.86 -39.81 0.69
CA LEU A 109 0.76 -39.22 -0.06
C LEU A 109 -0.09 -38.39 0.88
N ARG A 110 -0.51 -37.20 0.44
CA ARG A 110 -1.46 -36.36 1.18
C ARG A 110 -2.53 -35.83 0.26
N LEU A 111 -3.78 -36.02 0.65
CA LEU A 111 -4.92 -35.42 -0.03
C LEU A 111 -5.40 -34.22 0.79
N HIS A 112 -5.39 -33.06 0.16
CA HIS A 112 -5.92 -31.84 0.73
C HIS A 112 -7.12 -31.37 -0.08
N ARG A 113 -8.07 -30.72 0.60
CA ARG A 113 -9.16 -29.98 -0.01
C ARG A 113 -8.94 -28.51 0.22
N LEU A 114 -9.05 -27.75 -0.86
CA LEU A 114 -8.97 -26.30 -0.84
C LEU A 114 -10.33 -25.70 -1.13
N ALA A 115 -10.94 -25.07 -0.13
CA ALA A 115 -12.31 -24.57 -0.22
C ALA A 115 -12.44 -23.19 0.44
N TYR A 116 -13.41 -22.39 0.01
CA TYR A 116 -13.78 -21.17 0.72
C TYR A 116 -14.86 -21.50 1.74
N ALA A 117 -14.54 -21.48 3.03
CA ALA A 117 -15.57 -21.60 4.05
C ALA A 117 -16.56 -20.43 3.96
N PRO A 118 -17.85 -20.64 4.27
CA PRO A 118 -18.83 -19.57 4.35
C PRO A 118 -18.33 -18.49 5.30
N GLY A 119 -18.07 -17.29 4.78
CA GLY A 119 -17.50 -16.23 5.58
C GLY A 119 -16.04 -16.47 5.99
N ALA A 120 -15.18 -17.07 5.16
CA ALA A 120 -13.70 -17.01 5.26
C ALA A 120 -13.08 -15.99 4.28
N THR A 121 -12.05 -15.23 4.71
CA THR A 121 -11.45 -14.13 3.91
C THR A 121 -10.57 -14.67 2.79
N GLY A 122 -10.19 -15.94 2.90
CA GLY A 122 -9.44 -16.69 1.91
C GLY A 122 -9.82 -18.18 2.01
N PRO A 123 -9.27 -19.00 1.12
CA PRO A 123 -9.60 -20.42 1.10
C PRO A 123 -8.79 -21.19 2.14
N GLU A 124 -9.47 -22.10 2.82
CA GLU A 124 -8.91 -23.00 3.82
C GLU A 124 -8.38 -24.26 3.16
N LEU A 125 -7.26 -24.77 3.67
CA LEU A 125 -6.67 -26.03 3.23
C LEU A 125 -6.93 -27.11 4.28
N ILE A 126 -7.86 -28.01 3.99
CA ILE A 126 -8.29 -29.09 4.88
C ILE A 126 -7.58 -30.37 4.47
N ARG A 127 -6.87 -31.05 5.38
CA ARG A 127 -6.28 -32.36 5.09
C ARG A 127 -7.35 -33.44 5.19
N LEU A 128 -7.62 -34.13 4.09
CA LEU A 128 -8.60 -35.22 4.03
C LEU A 128 -7.99 -36.58 4.35
N ALA A 129 -6.78 -36.85 3.87
CA ALA A 129 -6.09 -38.12 4.10
C ALA A 129 -4.57 -37.98 4.01
N GLU A 130 -3.86 -38.86 4.71
CA GLU A 130 -2.41 -39.00 4.65
C GLU A 130 -2.04 -40.48 4.83
N THR A 131 -1.05 -40.96 4.08
CA THR A 131 -0.48 -42.30 4.24
C THR A 131 0.95 -42.34 3.74
N SER A 132 1.74 -43.32 4.19
CA SER A 132 3.11 -43.53 3.71
C SER A 132 3.18 -44.59 2.61
N TRP A 133 4.20 -44.51 1.76
CA TRP A 133 4.44 -45.57 0.77
C TRP A 133 4.69 -46.95 1.41
N THR A 134 5.12 -47.00 2.67
CA THR A 134 5.34 -48.23 3.44
C THR A 134 4.06 -48.86 3.98
N GLU A 135 2.94 -48.13 4.00
CA GLU A 135 1.63 -48.64 4.44
C GLU A 135 0.77 -49.14 3.28
N LEU A 136 1.08 -48.72 2.05
CA LEU A 136 0.24 -49.00 0.88
C LEU A 136 0.64 -50.30 0.18
N ALA A 137 -0.26 -51.28 0.15
CA ALA A 137 -0.11 -52.43 -0.72
C ALA A 137 -0.53 -52.06 -2.19
N PRO A 138 0.16 -52.59 -3.22
CA PRO A 138 1.29 -53.52 -3.14
C PRO A 138 2.68 -52.87 -2.98
N VAL A 139 2.80 -51.54 -3.01
CA VAL A 139 4.13 -50.89 -3.07
C VAL A 139 4.98 -51.09 -1.81
N SER A 140 4.36 -51.26 -0.65
CA SER A 140 5.06 -51.59 0.60
C SER A 140 5.84 -52.90 0.54
N ALA A 141 5.40 -53.87 -0.28
CA ALA A 141 6.11 -55.13 -0.49
C ALA A 141 7.29 -55.00 -1.47
N ALA A 142 7.23 -54.02 -2.38
CA ALA A 142 8.28 -53.77 -3.37
C ALA A 142 9.38 -52.81 -2.86
N LEU A 143 9.09 -52.03 -1.82
CA LEU A 143 10.02 -51.04 -1.26
C LEU A 143 10.75 -51.56 -0.02
N PRO A 144 12.07 -51.34 0.10
CA PRO A 144 12.82 -51.60 1.32
C PRO A 144 12.28 -50.84 2.54
N GLN A 145 12.45 -51.42 3.73
CA GLN A 145 12.13 -50.76 5.01
C GLN A 145 13.13 -49.64 5.33
N GLU A 146 14.39 -49.81 4.93
CA GLU A 146 15.43 -48.80 5.11
C GLU A 146 15.13 -47.55 4.29
N ARG A 147 15.00 -46.41 4.98
CA ARG A 147 14.65 -45.11 4.38
C ARG A 147 15.55 -44.71 3.21
N PRO A 148 16.90 -44.75 3.31
CA PRO A 148 17.77 -44.31 2.21
C PRO A 148 17.63 -45.21 0.97
N SER A 149 17.57 -46.53 1.18
CA SER A 149 17.40 -47.54 0.12
C SER A 149 16.04 -47.40 -0.59
N ARG A 150 14.97 -47.13 0.18
CA ARG A 150 13.63 -46.85 -0.37
C ARG A 150 13.62 -45.59 -1.24
N LEU A 151 14.16 -44.49 -0.72
CA LEU A 151 14.24 -43.23 -1.46
C LEU A 151 15.08 -43.37 -2.72
N PHE A 152 16.15 -44.17 -2.68
CA PHE A 152 16.99 -44.47 -3.84
C PHE A 152 16.21 -45.14 -4.97
N LEU A 153 15.38 -46.14 -4.67
CA LEU A 153 14.49 -46.76 -5.67
C LEU A 153 13.45 -45.77 -6.21
N LEU A 154 12.81 -44.99 -5.32
CA LEU A 154 11.82 -43.98 -5.72
C LEU A 154 12.42 -42.87 -6.60
N ALA A 155 13.71 -42.56 -6.43
CA ALA A 155 14.46 -41.62 -7.26
C ALA A 155 14.90 -42.20 -8.63
N GLY A 156 14.63 -43.49 -8.88
CA GLY A 156 14.99 -44.20 -10.11
C GLY A 156 16.35 -44.90 -10.08
N GLY A 157 16.86 -45.20 -8.88
CA GLY A 157 18.03 -46.06 -8.68
C GLY A 157 17.75 -47.54 -9.01
N ALA A 158 18.79 -48.36 -8.91
CA ALA A 158 18.98 -49.59 -9.68
C ALA A 158 17.74 -50.47 -9.99
N ASP A 159 17.49 -50.62 -11.30
CA ASP A 159 16.48 -51.44 -12.00
C ASP A 159 15.04 -51.40 -11.45
N ASP A 160 14.44 -50.21 -11.46
CA ASP A 160 12.99 -49.96 -11.31
C ASP A 160 12.11 -50.98 -12.10
N ALA A 161 12.57 -51.38 -13.30
CA ALA A 161 11.89 -52.38 -14.14
C ALA A 161 12.01 -53.83 -13.62
N ALA A 162 13.13 -54.20 -12.97
CA ALA A 162 13.31 -55.53 -12.40
C ALA A 162 12.62 -55.67 -11.02
N ALA A 163 12.47 -54.56 -10.28
CA ALA A 163 11.85 -54.53 -8.97
C ALA A 163 10.31 -54.36 -9.00
N GLY A 164 9.71 -54.09 -10.16
CA GLY A 164 8.26 -53.89 -10.31
C GLY A 164 7.70 -52.65 -9.59
N VAL A 165 8.58 -51.76 -9.12
CA VAL A 165 8.25 -50.61 -8.25
C VAL A 165 7.32 -49.63 -8.97
N GLY A 166 7.60 -49.28 -10.22
CA GLY A 166 6.71 -48.40 -11.00
C GLY A 166 5.27 -48.92 -11.16
N ALA A 167 5.08 -50.24 -11.36
CA ALA A 167 3.75 -50.84 -11.45
C ALA A 167 3.05 -50.83 -10.07
N ALA A 168 3.79 -51.13 -9.00
CA ALA A 168 3.27 -51.12 -7.65
C ALA A 168 2.88 -49.70 -7.19
N LEU A 169 3.70 -48.69 -7.51
CA LEU A 169 3.42 -47.27 -7.28
C LEU A 169 2.13 -46.83 -7.97
N ARG A 170 1.99 -47.14 -9.27
CA ARG A 170 0.79 -46.81 -10.04
C ARG A 170 -0.46 -47.45 -9.42
N SER A 171 -0.40 -48.75 -9.09
CA SER A 171 -1.53 -49.46 -8.49
C SER A 171 -1.90 -48.90 -7.11
N SER A 172 -0.90 -48.61 -6.27
CA SER A 172 -1.10 -48.07 -4.92
C SER A 172 -1.64 -46.65 -4.94
N LEU A 173 -1.12 -45.79 -5.82
CA LEU A 173 -1.62 -44.42 -5.99
C LEU A 173 -3.05 -44.41 -6.54
N ALA A 174 -3.35 -45.25 -7.54
CA ALA A 174 -4.69 -45.38 -8.08
C ALA A 174 -5.67 -45.94 -7.03
N ALA A 175 -5.23 -46.88 -6.20
CA ALA A 175 -6.02 -47.42 -5.09
C ALA A 175 -6.29 -46.34 -4.04
N PHE A 176 -5.27 -45.57 -3.65
CA PHE A 176 -5.41 -44.46 -2.70
C PHE A 176 -6.45 -43.44 -3.17
N VAL A 177 -6.39 -43.02 -4.44
CA VAL A 177 -7.37 -42.08 -5.04
C VAL A 177 -8.80 -42.64 -5.06
N ARG A 178 -8.96 -43.96 -5.23
CA ARG A 178 -10.29 -44.60 -5.23
C ARG A 178 -10.83 -44.84 -3.83
N SER A 179 -9.97 -45.12 -2.85
CA SER A 179 -10.38 -45.45 -1.48
C SER A 179 -10.61 -44.21 -0.62
N THR A 180 -10.06 -43.05 -1.00
CA THR A 180 -10.37 -41.80 -0.31
C THR A 180 -11.79 -41.36 -0.66
N HIS A 181 -12.58 -41.02 0.36
CA HIS A 181 -13.90 -40.42 0.21
C HIS A 181 -13.77 -38.97 -0.30
N ARG A 182 -13.41 -38.83 -1.57
CA ARG A 182 -13.48 -37.56 -2.29
C ARG A 182 -14.87 -37.38 -2.89
N ASP A 183 -15.25 -36.12 -3.05
CA ASP A 183 -16.43 -35.83 -3.85
C ASP A 183 -16.03 -35.91 -5.32
N ALA A 184 -16.72 -36.75 -6.09
CA ALA A 184 -16.39 -36.97 -7.49
C ALA A 184 -16.66 -35.74 -8.36
N THR A 185 -17.46 -34.78 -7.88
CA THR A 185 -17.72 -33.52 -8.59
C THR A 185 -16.58 -32.50 -8.44
N GLU A 186 -15.73 -32.66 -7.43
CA GLU A 186 -14.64 -31.72 -7.18
C GLU A 186 -13.42 -32.05 -8.06
N PRO A 187 -12.84 -31.04 -8.72
CA PRO A 187 -11.66 -31.24 -9.56
C PRO A 187 -10.46 -31.72 -8.74
N LEU A 188 -9.69 -32.62 -9.33
CA LEU A 188 -8.46 -33.16 -8.75
C LEU A 188 -7.22 -32.59 -9.46
N VAL A 189 -6.25 -32.12 -8.67
CA VAL A 189 -4.90 -31.76 -9.12
C VAL A 189 -3.89 -32.69 -8.47
N LEU A 190 -3.00 -33.28 -9.27
CA LEU A 190 -1.87 -34.04 -8.75
C LEU A 190 -0.66 -33.12 -8.63
N ALA A 191 -0.04 -33.07 -7.46
CA ALA A 191 1.16 -32.29 -7.20
C ALA A 191 2.32 -33.24 -6.84
N VAL A 192 3.18 -33.55 -7.81
CA VAL A 192 4.33 -34.43 -7.62
C VAL A 192 5.50 -33.62 -7.06
N ARG A 193 5.78 -33.77 -5.76
CA ARG A 193 6.92 -33.14 -5.08
C ARG A 193 8.18 -33.97 -5.23
N ALA A 194 8.58 -34.19 -6.47
CA ALA A 194 9.71 -35.03 -6.81
C ALA A 194 10.12 -34.83 -8.28
N ALA A 195 10.18 -33.58 -8.75
CA ALA A 195 10.60 -33.29 -10.13
C ALA A 195 11.91 -34.04 -10.45
N GLY A 196 11.93 -34.77 -11.57
CA GLY A 196 13.05 -35.63 -11.97
C GLY A 196 13.01 -37.07 -11.44
N TRP A 197 12.18 -37.40 -10.45
CA TRP A 197 12.03 -38.76 -9.91
C TRP A 197 11.07 -39.56 -10.80
N GLN A 198 11.64 -40.23 -11.81
CA GLN A 198 10.87 -40.86 -12.89
C GLN A 198 9.79 -41.86 -12.44
N PRO A 199 10.04 -42.75 -11.46
CA PRO A 199 9.01 -43.70 -11.03
C PRO A 199 7.75 -42.99 -10.51
N LEU A 200 7.92 -41.95 -9.69
CA LEU A 200 6.82 -41.14 -9.15
C LEU A 200 6.10 -40.33 -10.22
N GLU A 201 6.85 -39.65 -11.10
CA GLU A 201 6.27 -38.85 -12.18
C GLU A 201 5.43 -39.71 -13.14
N ARG A 202 5.91 -40.92 -13.48
CA ARG A 202 5.18 -41.85 -14.37
C ARG A 202 3.94 -42.43 -13.70
N ALA A 203 4.04 -42.79 -12.41
CA ALA A 203 2.90 -43.28 -11.66
C ALA A 203 1.79 -42.20 -11.56
N ALA A 204 2.16 -40.96 -11.27
CA ALA A 204 1.23 -39.84 -11.21
C ALA A 204 0.58 -39.54 -12.57
N GLU A 205 1.35 -39.54 -13.67
CA GLU A 205 0.78 -39.30 -15.01
C GLU A 205 -0.19 -40.43 -15.43
N ALA A 206 0.14 -41.68 -15.10
CA ALA A 206 -0.77 -42.80 -15.34
C ALA A 206 -2.07 -42.68 -14.53
N VAL A 207 -1.98 -42.25 -13.26
CA VAL A 207 -3.15 -42.00 -12.41
C VAL A 207 -3.95 -40.80 -12.90
N ARG A 208 -3.31 -39.74 -13.39
CA ARG A 208 -4.00 -38.61 -14.03
C ARG A 208 -4.88 -39.06 -15.19
N ALA A 209 -4.33 -39.87 -16.10
CA ALA A 209 -5.07 -40.40 -17.24
C ALA A 209 -6.29 -41.25 -16.85
N GLN A 210 -6.24 -41.92 -15.69
CA GLN A 210 -7.32 -42.78 -15.21
C GLN A 210 -8.35 -42.05 -14.33
N SER A 211 -7.91 -41.07 -13.53
CA SER A 211 -8.74 -40.38 -12.53
C SER A 211 -9.46 -39.15 -13.07
N GLY A 212 -9.12 -38.69 -14.27
CA GLY A 212 -9.63 -37.44 -14.84
C GLY A 212 -9.06 -36.20 -14.16
N ALA A 213 -7.93 -36.30 -13.46
CA ALA A 213 -7.30 -35.16 -12.82
C ALA A 213 -6.97 -34.05 -13.85
N LEU A 214 -7.33 -32.81 -13.52
CA LEU A 214 -7.18 -31.66 -14.43
C LEU A 214 -5.71 -31.43 -14.78
N LEU A 215 -4.84 -31.48 -13.77
CA LEU A 215 -3.42 -31.18 -13.87
C LEU A 215 -2.56 -32.21 -13.15
N CYS A 216 -1.32 -32.33 -13.63
CA CYS A 216 -0.21 -32.99 -12.94
C CYS A 216 0.96 -31.99 -12.87
N LEU A 217 1.10 -31.35 -11.72
CA LEU A 217 2.16 -30.41 -11.41
C LEU A 217 3.43 -31.18 -11.02
N ARG A 218 4.59 -30.68 -11.45
CA ARG A 218 5.90 -31.22 -11.10
C ARG A 218 6.67 -30.16 -10.33
N LEU A 219 6.87 -30.43 -9.05
CA LEU A 219 7.41 -29.50 -8.08
C LEU A 219 8.74 -30.05 -7.52
N PRO A 220 9.66 -29.18 -7.07
CA PRO A 220 10.86 -29.61 -6.34
C PRO A 220 10.51 -30.53 -5.16
N ALA A 221 11.40 -31.44 -4.78
CA ALA A 221 11.15 -32.34 -3.64
C ALA A 221 10.94 -31.58 -2.32
N HIS A 222 11.68 -30.49 -2.16
CA HIS A 222 11.61 -29.58 -1.02
C HIS A 222 10.44 -28.58 -1.08
N TRP A 223 9.66 -28.59 -2.16
CA TRP A 223 8.55 -27.66 -2.36
C TRP A 223 7.21 -28.30 -2.01
N PRO A 224 6.34 -27.71 -1.18
CA PRO A 224 6.49 -26.41 -0.53
C PRO A 224 7.11 -26.47 0.88
N LEU A 225 7.63 -25.33 1.38
CA LEU A 225 8.11 -25.20 2.77
C LEU A 225 6.92 -25.22 3.74
N ALA A 226 5.78 -24.68 3.30
CA ALA A 226 4.49 -24.76 3.99
C ALA A 226 3.35 -25.06 2.99
N PRO A 227 2.28 -25.75 3.39
CA PRO A 227 1.15 -26.06 2.51
C PRO A 227 0.53 -24.83 1.79
N GLU A 228 0.72 -23.61 2.35
CA GLU A 228 0.24 -22.37 1.77
C GLU A 228 0.92 -21.97 0.43
N ASP A 229 2.13 -22.44 0.11
CA ASP A 229 2.87 -21.97 -1.08
C ASP A 229 2.20 -22.37 -2.41
N LEU A 230 1.48 -23.50 -2.45
CA LEU A 230 0.69 -23.90 -3.61
C LEU A 230 -0.45 -22.93 -3.92
N THR A 231 -0.77 -22.12 -2.94
CA THR A 231 -1.98 -21.32 -2.90
C THR A 231 -1.72 -19.83 -2.78
N ALA A 232 -0.44 -19.43 -2.66
CA ALA A 232 -0.01 -18.05 -2.67
C ALA A 232 -0.42 -17.31 -3.96
N GLU A 233 -0.59 -18.04 -5.07
CA GLU A 233 -1.02 -17.50 -6.37
C GLU A 233 -2.54 -17.41 -6.56
N LEU A 234 -3.32 -17.69 -5.52
CA LEU A 234 -4.77 -17.53 -5.61
C LEU A 234 -5.13 -16.06 -5.81
N PRO A 235 -5.87 -15.74 -6.89
CA PRO A 235 -6.38 -14.40 -7.06
C PRO A 235 -7.48 -14.11 -6.05
N LEU A 236 -7.67 -12.83 -5.74
CA LEU A 236 -8.74 -12.35 -4.88
C LEU A 236 -10.11 -12.73 -5.46
N ARG A 237 -10.95 -13.38 -4.66
CA ARG A 237 -12.33 -13.73 -5.05
C ARG A 237 -13.25 -12.50 -5.08
N THR A 238 -13.04 -11.57 -4.17
CA THR A 238 -13.83 -10.34 -4.05
C THR A 238 -12.91 -9.14 -4.13
N THR A 239 -13.47 -8.00 -4.54
CA THR A 239 -12.73 -6.75 -4.54
C THR A 239 -12.44 -6.33 -3.10
N VAL A 240 -11.22 -5.86 -2.89
CA VAL A 240 -10.76 -5.30 -1.63
C VAL A 240 -10.82 -3.79 -1.75
N TRP A 241 -11.41 -3.15 -0.74
CA TRP A 241 -11.74 -1.75 -0.71
C TRP A 241 -11.15 -1.08 0.52
N LEU A 242 -10.84 0.22 0.41
CA LEU A 242 -10.71 1.10 1.57
C LEU A 242 -12.08 1.71 1.86
N ALA A 243 -12.59 1.53 3.08
CA ALA A 243 -13.80 2.20 3.56
C ALA A 243 -13.44 3.54 4.20
N ALA A 244 -14.26 4.56 3.95
CA ALA A 244 -14.08 5.92 4.45
C ALA A 244 -15.45 6.58 4.72
N ALA A 245 -15.43 7.69 5.46
CA ALA A 245 -16.58 8.58 5.56
C ALA A 245 -16.53 9.64 4.45
N GLN A 246 -17.68 10.08 3.96
CA GLN A 246 -17.82 11.26 3.12
C GLN A 246 -18.76 12.24 3.81
N VAL A 247 -18.33 13.49 3.98
CA VAL A 247 -19.12 14.54 4.62
C VAL A 247 -19.61 15.50 3.55
N ASP A 248 -20.91 15.72 3.47
CA ASP A 248 -21.47 16.83 2.68
C ASP A 248 -21.26 18.13 3.45
N GLY A 249 -20.46 19.03 2.88
CA GLY A 249 -20.11 20.31 3.49
C GLY A 249 -21.32 21.23 3.74
N ALA A 250 -22.38 21.11 2.94
CA ALA A 250 -23.55 21.99 3.05
C ALA A 250 -24.57 21.49 4.08
N SER A 251 -24.86 20.20 4.09
CA SER A 251 -25.90 19.61 4.94
C SER A 251 -25.36 18.95 6.22
N GLY A 252 -24.04 18.73 6.30
CA GLY A 252 -23.40 17.98 7.38
C GLY A 252 -23.77 16.50 7.41
N THR A 253 -24.39 15.96 6.34
CA THR A 253 -24.68 14.53 6.24
C THR A 253 -23.39 13.75 6.02
N VAL A 254 -23.30 12.59 6.66
CA VAL A 254 -22.15 11.71 6.58
C VAL A 254 -22.59 10.38 5.99
N ASP A 255 -21.96 10.02 4.88
CA ASP A 255 -22.16 8.74 4.21
C ASP A 255 -20.94 7.84 4.34
N LEU A 256 -21.17 6.53 4.27
CA LEU A 256 -20.10 5.55 4.13
C LEU A 256 -19.81 5.34 2.64
N VAL A 257 -18.55 5.55 2.28
CA VAL A 257 -18.04 5.33 0.93
C VAL A 257 -16.90 4.33 0.94
N ARG A 258 -16.54 3.85 -0.25
CA ARG A 258 -15.40 2.96 -0.43
C ARG A 258 -14.67 3.22 -1.74
N ARG A 259 -13.36 2.99 -1.74
CA ARG A 259 -12.49 3.08 -2.91
C ARG A 259 -11.85 1.73 -3.20
N PRO A 260 -11.84 1.24 -4.46
CA PRO A 260 -11.23 -0.04 -4.77
C PRO A 260 -9.72 0.05 -4.57
N LEU A 261 -9.16 -0.86 -3.79
CA LEU A 261 -7.72 -1.06 -3.67
C LEU A 261 -7.26 -2.11 -4.66
N PHE A 262 -7.80 -3.33 -4.53
CA PHE A 262 -7.44 -4.45 -5.39
C PHE A 262 -8.71 -5.11 -5.94
N PRO A 263 -8.94 -5.08 -7.26
CA PRO A 263 -10.11 -5.71 -7.84
C PRO A 263 -10.11 -7.23 -7.63
N ALA A 264 -11.30 -7.84 -7.70
CA ALA A 264 -11.40 -9.29 -7.82
C ALA A 264 -10.57 -9.77 -9.02
N GLY A 265 -9.83 -10.86 -8.84
CA GLY A 265 -8.88 -11.38 -9.82
C GLY A 265 -7.42 -10.99 -9.56
N SER A 266 -7.14 -9.97 -8.75
CA SER A 266 -5.76 -9.55 -8.45
C SER A 266 -4.99 -10.58 -7.61
N ARG A 267 -3.69 -10.71 -7.88
CA ARG A 267 -2.72 -11.51 -7.11
C ARG A 267 -1.68 -10.61 -6.43
N ALA A 268 -0.99 -11.14 -5.42
CA ALA A 268 0.04 -10.42 -4.66
C ALA A 268 1.18 -9.87 -5.53
N ASP A 269 1.55 -10.58 -6.60
CA ASP A 269 2.62 -10.18 -7.53
C ASP A 269 2.10 -9.45 -8.79
N ASP A 270 0.77 -9.29 -8.93
CA ASP A 270 0.22 -8.61 -10.08
C ASP A 270 0.55 -7.12 -10.00
N ARG A 271 1.20 -6.60 -11.05
CA ARG A 271 1.29 -5.15 -11.26
C ARG A 271 -0.10 -4.66 -11.65
N THR A 272 -0.80 -4.02 -10.73
CA THR A 272 -2.03 -3.29 -11.08
C THR A 272 -1.68 -2.12 -12.00
N ALA A 273 -2.67 -1.48 -12.63
CA ALA A 273 -2.44 -0.25 -13.41
C ALA A 273 -1.74 0.87 -12.59
N ALA A 274 -1.87 0.84 -11.26
CA ALA A 274 -1.20 1.72 -10.31
C ALA A 274 0.15 1.19 -9.78
N GLY A 275 0.60 0.01 -10.23
CA GLY A 275 1.77 -0.70 -9.70
C GLY A 275 1.43 -1.71 -8.59
N PRO A 276 2.43 -2.29 -7.89
CA PRO A 276 2.21 -3.24 -6.79
C PRO A 276 1.67 -2.57 -5.51
N VAL A 277 1.65 -1.24 -5.48
CA VAL A 277 1.22 -0.42 -4.33
C VAL A 277 0.16 0.56 -4.78
N VAL A 278 -0.96 0.62 -4.08
CA VAL A 278 -2.07 1.53 -4.35
C VAL A 278 -2.02 2.66 -3.33
N ARG A 279 -1.93 3.90 -3.80
CA ARG A 279 -1.88 5.10 -2.97
C ARG A 279 -3.24 5.78 -2.96
N VAL A 280 -3.75 6.05 -1.77
CA VAL A 280 -5.06 6.69 -1.58
C VAL A 280 -4.92 7.93 -0.71
N PRO A 281 -5.20 9.14 -1.22
CA PRO A 281 -5.32 10.33 -0.39
C PRO A 281 -6.54 10.20 0.52
N VAL A 282 -6.37 10.59 1.78
CA VAL A 282 -7.43 10.63 2.80
C VAL A 282 -7.22 11.83 3.71
N THR A 283 -8.30 12.26 4.35
CA THR A 283 -8.28 13.34 5.36
C THR A 283 -8.64 12.78 6.73
N ALA A 284 -8.02 13.28 7.78
CA ALA A 284 -8.42 13.00 9.14
C ALA A 284 -9.80 13.60 9.43
N PRO A 285 -10.63 12.97 10.27
CA PRO A 285 -11.87 13.57 10.74
C PRO A 285 -11.65 14.99 11.32
N PRO A 286 -12.65 15.87 11.20
CA PRO A 286 -12.60 17.20 11.81
C PRO A 286 -12.53 17.10 13.35
N PRO A 287 -12.02 18.15 14.03
CA PRO A 287 -11.86 18.16 15.48
C PRO A 287 -13.22 18.08 16.18
N GLY A 288 -13.43 17.04 17.02
CA GLY A 288 -14.71 16.91 17.71
C GLY A 288 -14.93 15.75 18.68
N ALA A 289 -14.04 14.75 18.77
CA ALA A 289 -14.03 13.80 19.91
C ALA A 289 -12.89 12.75 19.88
N THR A 290 -12.07 12.66 18.83
CA THR A 290 -10.87 11.80 18.83
C THR A 290 -9.61 12.63 19.04
N THR A 291 -8.68 12.11 19.82
CA THR A 291 -7.39 12.73 20.19
C THR A 291 -6.38 12.72 19.05
N GLY A 292 -6.82 12.98 17.80
CA GLY A 292 -6.02 12.75 16.60
C GLY A 292 -5.91 11.27 16.21
N GLU A 293 -6.86 10.44 16.66
CA GLU A 293 -6.94 9.03 16.28
C GLU A 293 -7.99 8.85 15.17
N SER A 294 -7.53 8.46 13.99
CA SER A 294 -8.36 8.09 12.83
C SER A 294 -8.32 6.59 12.59
N VAL A 295 -9.27 6.03 11.85
CA VAL A 295 -9.36 4.61 11.55
C VAL A 295 -9.40 4.39 10.05
N ALA A 296 -8.43 3.63 9.53
CA ALA A 296 -8.42 3.17 8.15
C ALA A 296 -8.88 1.71 8.10
N ALA A 297 -10.03 1.46 7.48
CA ALA A 297 -10.64 0.14 7.40
C ALA A 297 -10.56 -0.43 5.97
N VAL A 298 -9.80 -1.50 5.81
CA VAL A 298 -9.76 -2.30 4.58
C VAL A 298 -10.78 -3.42 4.68
N VAL A 299 -11.70 -3.45 3.74
CA VAL A 299 -12.82 -4.39 3.71
C VAL A 299 -12.89 -5.18 2.40
N SER A 300 -13.39 -6.40 2.46
CA SER A 300 -13.84 -7.16 1.30
C SER A 300 -15.36 -7.06 1.19
N ALA A 301 -15.87 -6.74 0.01
CA ALA A 301 -17.30 -6.62 -0.23
C ALA A 301 -17.65 -6.86 -1.70
N GLY A 302 -18.85 -7.38 -1.94
CA GLY A 302 -19.48 -7.38 -3.26
C GLY A 302 -19.79 -5.97 -3.77
N ARG A 303 -19.93 -5.81 -5.09
CA ARG A 303 -20.21 -4.52 -5.73
C ARG A 303 -21.50 -3.88 -5.23
N ASP A 304 -22.53 -4.66 -4.91
CA ASP A 304 -23.84 -4.13 -4.49
C ASP A 304 -24.18 -4.48 -3.03
N GLU A 305 -23.17 -4.79 -2.23
CA GLU A 305 -23.34 -5.21 -0.84
C GLU A 305 -23.44 -3.99 0.10
N PRO A 306 -24.41 -3.95 1.03
CA PRO A 306 -24.56 -2.84 1.97
C PRO A 306 -23.40 -2.81 2.99
N ALA A 307 -23.10 -1.61 3.51
CA ALA A 307 -21.99 -1.39 4.44
C ALA A 307 -22.01 -2.31 5.66
N SER A 308 -23.20 -2.66 6.18
CA SER A 308 -23.36 -3.56 7.33
C SER A 308 -22.85 -4.99 7.09
N ARG A 309 -22.68 -5.40 5.82
CA ARG A 309 -22.20 -6.72 5.43
C ARG A 309 -20.77 -6.73 4.90
N TRP A 310 -20.15 -5.56 4.74
CA TRP A 310 -18.74 -5.52 4.38
C TRP A 310 -17.92 -6.21 5.45
N ARG A 311 -16.91 -6.95 5.02
CA ARG A 311 -16.10 -7.75 5.91
C ARG A 311 -14.73 -7.14 6.08
N SER A 312 -14.33 -6.92 7.32
CA SER A 312 -12.99 -6.43 7.65
C SER A 312 -11.90 -7.43 7.25
N LEU A 313 -10.92 -6.95 6.49
CA LEU A 313 -9.65 -7.64 6.24
C LEU A 313 -8.54 -7.10 7.13
N ARG A 314 -8.53 -5.77 7.33
CA ARG A 314 -7.57 -5.06 8.17
C ARG A 314 -8.19 -3.76 8.63
N ILE A 315 -7.96 -3.38 9.88
CA ILE A 315 -8.38 -2.10 10.42
C ILE A 315 -7.21 -1.56 11.23
N ASP A 316 -6.76 -0.35 10.90
CA ASP A 316 -5.67 0.33 11.58
C ASP A 316 -6.19 1.60 12.22
N ARG A 317 -5.71 1.87 13.44
CA ARG A 317 -5.79 3.19 14.07
C ARG A 317 -4.55 3.98 13.67
N LEU A 318 -4.75 5.21 13.20
CA LEU A 318 -3.73 6.12 12.71
C LEU A 318 -3.66 7.34 13.63
N GLU A 319 -2.46 7.77 13.97
CA GLU A 319 -2.24 9.09 14.56
C GLU A 319 -2.23 10.15 13.45
N LEU A 320 -3.38 10.79 13.25
CA LEU A 320 -3.56 11.85 12.27
C LEU A 320 -4.12 13.11 12.96
N PRO A 321 -3.43 14.26 12.89
CA PRO A 321 -3.98 15.51 13.38
C PRO A 321 -5.36 15.79 12.76
N PRO A 322 -6.36 16.26 13.53
CA PRO A 322 -7.69 16.51 13.00
C PRO A 322 -7.68 17.43 11.77
N GLY A 323 -8.46 17.07 10.74
CA GLY A 323 -8.51 17.79 9.47
C GLY A 323 -7.30 17.63 8.55
N SER A 324 -6.19 17.03 9.00
CA SER A 324 -4.98 16.91 8.17
C SER A 324 -5.17 15.93 7.01
N ARG A 325 -4.51 16.21 5.89
CA ARG A 325 -4.46 15.33 4.71
C ARG A 325 -3.23 14.44 4.71
N THR A 326 -3.39 13.21 4.25
CA THR A 326 -2.28 12.27 4.07
C THR A 326 -2.53 11.29 2.92
N THR A 327 -1.55 10.46 2.58
CA THR A 327 -1.68 9.40 1.57
C THR A 327 -1.35 8.06 2.20
N LEU A 328 -2.31 7.14 2.17
CA LEU A 328 -2.13 5.77 2.62
C LEU A 328 -1.69 4.88 1.46
N SER A 329 -0.62 4.10 1.65
CA SER A 329 -0.11 3.18 0.64
C SER A 329 -0.47 1.74 1.00
N TYR A 330 -1.15 1.02 0.12
CA TYR A 330 -1.57 -0.37 0.36
C TYR A 330 -0.88 -1.33 -0.59
N SER A 331 -0.44 -2.48 -0.09
CA SER A 331 0.09 -3.58 -0.90
C SER A 331 -0.60 -4.90 -0.55
N LEU A 332 -0.75 -5.78 -1.54
CA LEU A 332 -1.33 -7.10 -1.35
C LEU A 332 -0.21 -8.13 -1.14
N ARG A 333 -0.22 -8.83 -0.01
CA ARG A 333 0.66 -9.96 0.28
C ARG A 333 -0.16 -11.24 0.35
N GLY A 334 0.21 -12.24 -0.44
CA GLY A 334 -0.50 -13.52 -0.48
C GLY A 334 -1.99 -13.38 -0.78
N ARG A 335 -2.81 -14.23 -0.15
CA ARG A 335 -4.19 -14.52 -0.57
C ARG A 335 -5.21 -13.44 -0.23
N SER A 336 -5.03 -12.72 0.89
CA SER A 336 -5.95 -11.68 1.38
C SER A 336 -5.30 -10.74 2.42
N ARG A 337 -3.97 -10.77 2.56
CA ARG A 337 -3.28 -9.95 3.56
C ARG A 337 -2.90 -8.63 2.90
N VAL A 338 -3.56 -7.57 3.33
CA VAL A 338 -3.21 -6.21 2.91
C VAL A 338 -2.25 -5.63 3.92
N GLU A 339 -1.16 -5.03 3.45
CA GLU A 339 -0.22 -4.28 4.27
C GLU A 339 -0.40 -2.79 4.01
N LEU A 340 -0.46 -2.02 5.10
CA LEU A 340 -0.44 -0.56 5.08
C LEU A 340 1.02 -0.09 5.18
N GLY A 341 1.45 0.73 4.24
CA GLY A 341 2.62 1.58 4.32
C GLY A 341 2.16 3.02 4.63
N TYR A 342 2.45 3.46 5.83
CA TYR A 342 2.17 4.80 6.32
C TYR A 342 3.37 5.27 7.16
N ASP A 343 3.88 6.48 6.89
CA ASP A 343 5.10 6.97 7.52
C ASP A 343 4.88 7.45 8.97
N GLY A 344 3.61 7.70 9.36
CA GLY A 344 3.24 8.05 10.73
C GLY A 344 2.95 6.83 11.61
N HIS A 345 2.58 7.08 12.87
CA HIS A 345 2.26 6.00 13.80
C HIS A 345 0.91 5.35 13.45
N HIS A 346 0.89 4.02 13.44
CA HIS A 346 -0.34 3.25 13.34
C HIS A 346 -0.26 1.95 14.13
N GLU A 347 -1.40 1.49 14.60
CA GLU A 347 -1.54 0.22 15.31
C GLU A 347 -2.83 -0.51 14.91
N PRO A 348 -2.94 -1.84 15.13
CA PRO A 348 -4.16 -2.56 14.86
C PRO A 348 -5.36 -2.02 15.67
N GLU A 349 -6.46 -1.73 14.99
CA GLU A 349 -7.72 -1.35 15.64
C GLU A 349 -8.51 -2.60 16.05
N THR A 350 -9.01 -2.63 17.28
CA THR A 350 -9.73 -3.78 17.85
C THR A 350 -11.23 -3.71 17.62
N SER A 351 -11.76 -2.52 17.32
CA SER A 351 -13.18 -2.32 17.01
C SER A 351 -13.56 -3.10 15.74
N PRO A 352 -14.59 -3.98 15.77
CA PRO A 352 -15.04 -4.65 14.58
C PRO A 352 -15.65 -3.63 13.60
N TRP A 353 -15.58 -3.94 12.29
CA TRP A 353 -16.15 -3.09 11.25
C TRP A 353 -17.64 -2.74 11.51
N THR A 354 -18.43 -3.70 11.96
CA THR A 354 -19.86 -3.48 12.24
C THR A 354 -20.06 -2.41 13.32
N ALA A 355 -19.21 -2.37 14.34
CA ALA A 355 -19.26 -1.33 15.36
C ALA A 355 -18.90 0.04 14.77
N LEU A 356 -17.79 0.13 14.02
CA LEU A 356 -17.33 1.37 13.37
C LEU A 356 -18.37 1.92 12.38
N ALA A 357 -18.95 1.07 11.55
CA ALA A 357 -19.98 1.45 10.60
C ALA A 357 -21.26 1.93 11.30
N SER A 358 -21.66 1.26 12.39
CA SER A 358 -22.86 1.63 13.14
C SER A 358 -22.70 2.88 14.01
N SER A 359 -21.48 3.17 14.46
CA SER A 359 -21.16 4.34 15.29
C SER A 359 -20.72 5.56 14.48
N THR A 360 -20.59 5.42 13.16
CA THR A 360 -20.36 6.57 12.28
C THR A 360 -21.61 7.46 12.33
N PRO A 361 -21.50 8.72 12.78
CA PRO A 361 -22.65 9.61 12.86
C PRO A 361 -23.23 9.82 11.45
N ARG A 362 -24.55 9.91 11.32
CA ARG A 362 -25.21 10.17 10.02
C ARG A 362 -25.31 11.65 9.68
N GLN A 363 -25.28 12.49 10.72
CA GLN A 363 -25.37 13.92 10.62
C GLN A 363 -24.51 14.55 11.70
N LEU A 364 -23.81 15.60 11.33
CA LEU A 364 -23.00 16.36 12.25
C LEU A 364 -23.73 17.65 12.70
N SER A 365 -23.47 18.16 13.92
CA SER A 365 -24.09 19.41 14.42
C SER A 365 -23.47 20.64 13.75
N ARG A 366 -24.17 21.77 13.73
CA ARG A 366 -23.76 23.06 13.11
C ARG A 366 -22.25 23.32 13.07
N PRO A 367 -21.72 23.94 11.98
CA PRO A 367 -20.30 24.28 11.85
C PRO A 367 -19.79 25.00 13.11
N CYS A 368 -18.61 24.60 13.59
CA CYS A 368 -17.89 25.39 14.56
C CYS A 368 -17.58 26.77 13.95
N PRO A 369 -17.51 27.81 14.77
CA PRO A 369 -17.19 29.13 14.26
C PRO A 369 -15.82 29.13 13.57
N VAL A 370 -15.68 29.80 12.43
CA VAL A 370 -14.42 29.92 11.70
C VAL A 370 -13.77 31.25 12.03
N ASP A 371 -12.52 31.21 12.47
CA ASP A 371 -11.67 32.39 12.48
C ASP A 371 -10.68 32.29 11.31
N LEU A 372 -10.84 33.17 10.34
CA LEU A 372 -10.08 33.20 9.10
C LEU A 372 -9.07 34.36 9.15
N MET A 373 -7.79 34.07 9.12
CA MET A 373 -6.74 35.06 8.83
C MET A 373 -6.43 35.05 7.34
N VAL A 374 -6.69 36.14 6.64
CA VAL A 374 -6.35 36.29 5.22
C VAL A 374 -5.08 37.11 5.09
N ALA A 375 -4.01 36.48 4.63
CA ALA A 375 -2.75 37.13 4.31
C ALA A 375 -2.65 37.37 2.81
N VAL A 376 -2.58 38.63 2.38
CA VAL A 376 -2.54 39.01 0.96
C VAL A 376 -1.22 39.70 0.62
N GLU A 377 -0.58 39.25 -0.46
CA GLU A 377 0.56 39.92 -1.05
C GLU A 377 0.11 41.23 -1.71
N VAL A 378 0.52 42.37 -1.14
CA VAL A 378 0.17 43.70 -1.67
C VAL A 378 1.27 44.29 -2.56
N SER A 379 2.33 43.54 -2.84
CA SER A 379 3.39 43.95 -3.78
C SER A 379 3.08 43.47 -5.20
N GLY A 380 3.27 44.35 -6.19
CA GLY A 380 3.07 44.01 -7.61
C GLY A 380 3.91 44.85 -8.58
N PRO A 381 4.09 44.39 -9.83
CA PRO A 381 4.87 45.09 -10.84
C PRO A 381 4.31 46.49 -11.09
N GLN A 382 5.15 47.53 -11.07
CA GLN A 382 4.65 48.89 -11.35
C GLN A 382 4.15 49.06 -12.79
N ALA A 383 4.61 48.19 -13.71
CA ALA A 383 4.28 48.25 -15.12
C ALA A 383 2.80 47.94 -15.41
N ASP A 384 2.11 47.21 -14.54
CA ASP A 384 0.68 46.88 -14.70
C ASP A 384 -0.26 47.88 -13.98
N GLY A 385 0.29 48.95 -13.40
CA GLY A 385 -0.48 49.97 -12.68
C GLY A 385 -1.07 49.52 -11.35
N GLY A 386 -0.70 48.34 -10.83
CA GLY A 386 -1.27 47.74 -9.63
C GLY A 386 -2.37 46.70 -9.90
N THR A 387 -2.67 46.42 -11.16
CA THR A 387 -3.78 45.54 -11.57
C THR A 387 -3.69 44.15 -10.92
N ALA A 388 -2.52 43.51 -10.92
CA ALA A 388 -2.37 42.18 -10.31
C ALA A 388 -2.64 42.18 -8.79
N VAL A 389 -2.32 43.27 -8.09
CA VAL A 389 -2.62 43.40 -6.67
C VAL A 389 -4.11 43.64 -6.45
N GLU A 390 -4.74 44.47 -7.28
CA GLU A 390 -6.18 44.70 -7.24
C GLU A 390 -6.98 43.41 -7.47
N GLU A 391 -6.58 42.58 -8.45
CA GLU A 391 -7.18 41.27 -8.71
C GLU A 391 -7.06 40.32 -7.50
N ARG A 392 -5.87 40.24 -6.87
CA ARG A 392 -5.70 39.44 -5.64
C ARG A 392 -6.58 39.93 -4.49
N LEU A 393 -6.72 41.25 -4.32
CA LEU A 393 -7.57 41.84 -3.28
C LEU A 393 -9.05 41.54 -3.54
N GLN A 394 -9.49 41.62 -4.80
CA GLN A 394 -10.84 41.26 -5.22
C GLN A 394 -11.12 39.76 -5.02
N GLU A 395 -10.18 38.89 -5.37
CA GLU A 395 -10.29 37.45 -5.15
C GLU A 395 -10.36 37.12 -3.66
N ALA A 396 -9.50 37.73 -2.83
CA ALA A 396 -9.55 37.56 -1.38
C ALA A 396 -10.91 37.99 -0.80
N ALA A 397 -11.48 39.11 -1.25
CA ALA A 397 -12.80 39.58 -0.83
C ALA A 397 -13.93 38.64 -1.29
N ALA A 398 -13.84 38.10 -2.51
CA ALA A 398 -14.78 37.12 -3.03
C ALA A 398 -14.74 35.81 -2.24
N VAL A 399 -13.54 35.33 -1.87
CA VAL A 399 -13.37 34.15 -1.02
C VAL A 399 -13.94 34.38 0.37
N VAL A 400 -13.67 35.53 1.00
CA VAL A 400 -14.27 35.87 2.32
C VAL A 400 -15.79 35.82 2.27
N THR A 401 -16.39 36.37 1.21
CA THR A 401 -17.85 36.34 1.00
C THR A 401 -18.35 34.90 0.80
N ALA A 402 -17.67 34.10 0.00
CA ALA A 402 -18.03 32.70 -0.23
C ALA A 402 -17.89 31.84 1.04
N VAL A 403 -16.89 32.10 1.89
CA VAL A 403 -16.73 31.43 3.19
C VAL A 403 -17.91 31.80 4.11
N GLN A 404 -18.30 33.07 4.17
CA GLN A 404 -19.46 33.51 4.96
C GLN A 404 -20.74 32.78 4.54
N ASP A 405 -20.96 32.63 3.24
CA ASP A 405 -22.09 31.87 2.70
C ASP A 405 -22.02 30.39 3.06
N ALA A 406 -20.82 29.80 3.04
CA ALA A 406 -20.59 28.39 3.34
C ALA A 406 -20.77 28.03 4.82
N VAL A 407 -20.30 28.88 5.74
CA VAL A 407 -20.40 28.61 7.20
C VAL A 407 -21.77 28.98 7.77
N GLY A 408 -22.47 29.96 7.16
CA GLY A 408 -23.82 30.39 7.52
C GLY A 408 -23.94 31.13 8.85
N GLY A 409 -24.76 32.19 8.93
CA GLY A 409 -24.97 32.99 10.15
C GLY A 409 -23.90 34.06 10.39
N GLU A 410 -24.29 35.23 10.90
CA GLU A 410 -23.39 36.39 11.01
C GLU A 410 -22.29 36.23 12.06
N ASP A 411 -22.51 35.40 13.10
CA ASP A 411 -21.55 35.20 14.19
C ASP A 411 -20.59 34.02 13.96
N THR A 412 -20.73 33.26 12.87
CA THR A 412 -19.93 32.05 12.65
C THR A 412 -18.58 32.36 12.05
N LEU A 413 -18.43 33.40 11.23
CA LEU A 413 -17.15 33.81 10.64
C LEU A 413 -16.60 35.07 11.31
N ARG A 414 -15.32 35.04 11.68
CA ARG A 414 -14.52 36.24 11.95
C ARG A 414 -13.31 36.26 11.04
N VAL A 415 -12.99 37.43 10.52
CA VAL A 415 -11.92 37.61 9.55
C VAL A 415 -10.90 38.62 10.05
N GLY A 416 -9.66 38.19 10.18
CA GLY A 416 -8.49 39.05 10.35
C GLY A 416 -7.75 39.19 9.02
N LEU A 417 -7.08 40.32 8.81
CA LEU A 417 -6.36 40.57 7.56
C LEU A 417 -4.91 40.98 7.82
N ILE A 418 -4.00 40.42 7.01
CA ILE A 418 -2.58 40.75 6.97
C ILE A 418 -2.22 41.13 5.54
N GLY A 419 -1.76 42.36 5.33
CA GLY A 419 -1.18 42.76 4.04
C GLY A 419 0.33 42.71 4.13
N TYR A 420 0.97 41.86 3.33
CA TYR A 420 2.43 41.71 3.34
C TYR A 420 3.07 42.12 2.02
N ARG A 421 4.32 42.57 2.09
CA ARG A 421 5.11 43.05 0.96
C ARG A 421 6.56 42.62 1.06
N ASP A 422 7.36 43.10 0.11
CA ASP A 422 8.79 42.82 0.06
C ASP A 422 9.56 43.52 1.18
N HIS A 423 10.68 42.90 1.55
CA HIS A 423 11.71 43.55 2.33
C HIS A 423 12.23 44.79 1.62
N ASP A 424 12.42 45.87 2.38
CA ASP A 424 13.06 47.07 1.85
C ASP A 424 14.60 46.89 1.91
N PRO A 425 15.30 46.77 0.76
CA PRO A 425 16.72 46.49 0.74
C PRO A 425 17.59 47.65 1.24
N LEU A 426 17.02 48.85 1.43
CA LEU A 426 17.73 50.04 1.91
C LEU A 426 17.63 50.23 3.44
N HIS A 427 16.75 49.48 4.10
CA HIS A 427 16.56 49.56 5.54
C HIS A 427 17.42 48.52 6.28
N ARG A 428 17.76 48.80 7.55
CA ARG A 428 18.54 47.85 8.36
C ARG A 428 17.68 46.65 8.76
N PRO A 429 18.28 45.48 9.06
CA PRO A 429 17.55 44.36 9.65
C PRO A 429 16.77 44.80 10.89
N ARG A 430 15.52 44.36 11.03
CA ARG A 430 14.55 44.76 12.09
C ARG A 430 14.03 46.19 12.08
N ASP A 431 14.53 47.07 11.20
CA ASP A 431 14.04 48.46 11.09
C ASP A 431 12.87 48.60 10.11
N HIS A 432 12.47 47.51 9.44
CA HIS A 432 11.35 47.52 8.50
C HIS A 432 10.54 46.23 8.58
N ASP A 433 9.26 46.39 8.86
CA ASP A 433 8.27 45.31 8.92
C ASP A 433 7.62 45.09 7.54
N PRO A 434 7.77 43.91 6.92
CA PRO A 434 7.13 43.62 5.63
C PRO A 434 5.61 43.46 5.73
N VAL A 435 5.05 43.34 6.94
CA VAL A 435 3.60 43.39 7.17
C VAL A 435 3.15 44.84 7.29
N VAL A 436 2.47 45.35 6.25
CA VAL A 436 2.04 46.75 6.15
C VAL A 436 0.60 47.01 6.57
N HIS A 437 -0.25 45.98 6.53
CA HIS A 437 -1.64 46.09 6.98
C HIS A 437 -1.92 45.03 8.03
N ARG A 438 -2.55 45.47 9.13
CA ARG A 438 -3.06 44.61 10.21
C ARG A 438 -4.47 45.04 10.53
N VAL A 439 -5.44 44.21 10.17
CA VAL A 439 -6.84 44.41 10.53
C VAL A 439 -7.24 43.29 11.47
N GLY A 440 -7.75 43.66 12.65
CA GLY A 440 -8.18 42.67 13.63
C GLY A 440 -9.42 41.91 13.21
N MET A 441 -9.74 40.87 13.99
CA MET A 441 -10.88 39.99 13.74
C MET A 441 -12.18 40.80 13.65
N SER A 442 -12.82 40.78 12.48
CA SER A 442 -14.02 41.56 12.15
C SER A 442 -15.04 40.69 11.40
N ALA A 443 -16.24 41.22 11.16
CA ALA A 443 -17.24 40.53 10.36
C ALA A 443 -16.81 40.50 8.87
N ALA A 444 -17.26 39.50 8.12
CA ALA A 444 -16.90 39.34 6.70
C ALA A 444 -17.16 40.60 5.84
N PRO A 445 -18.28 41.34 6.00
CA PRO A 445 -18.51 42.57 5.23
C PRO A 445 -17.56 43.73 5.59
N ASP A 446 -17.04 43.77 6.82
CA ASP A 446 -16.04 44.77 7.22
C ASP A 446 -14.67 44.42 6.64
N ALA A 447 -14.29 43.14 6.69
CA ALA A 447 -13.05 42.64 6.12
C ALA A 447 -13.00 42.81 4.59
N ALA A 448 -14.08 42.49 3.87
CA ALA A 448 -14.18 42.72 2.43
C ALA A 448 -13.98 44.20 2.07
N ARG A 449 -14.65 45.12 2.78
CA ARG A 449 -14.45 46.56 2.61
C ARG A 449 -13.03 47.03 2.96
N ALA A 450 -12.40 46.42 3.96
CA ALA A 450 -11.03 46.74 4.31
C ALA A 450 -10.06 46.35 3.17
N LEU A 451 -10.24 45.18 2.56
CA LEU A 451 -9.43 44.74 1.41
C LEU A 451 -9.56 45.70 0.22
N GLU A 452 -10.76 46.18 -0.08
CA GLU A 452 -11.00 47.18 -1.14
C GLU A 452 -10.27 48.52 -0.90
N SER A 453 -9.90 48.83 0.34
CA SER A 453 -9.23 50.08 0.70
C SER A 453 -7.69 50.02 0.60
N TRP A 454 -7.12 48.82 0.44
CA TRP A 454 -5.68 48.63 0.43
C TRP A 454 -5.06 49.12 -0.87
N ARG A 455 -3.86 49.69 -0.77
CA ARG A 455 -3.15 50.24 -1.92
C ARG A 455 -2.00 49.33 -2.33
N PRO A 456 -1.79 49.12 -3.64
CA PRO A 456 -0.64 48.39 -4.14
C PRO A 456 0.69 48.99 -3.67
N CYS A 457 1.61 48.12 -3.28
CA CYS A 457 3.00 48.44 -2.99
C CYS A 457 3.88 48.06 -4.20
N PRO A 458 4.96 48.81 -4.46
CA PRO A 458 5.87 48.46 -5.55
C PRO A 458 6.59 47.13 -5.27
N LEU A 459 6.68 46.29 -6.30
CA LEU A 459 7.55 45.10 -6.33
C LEU A 459 9.02 45.52 -6.24
N ARG A 460 9.78 44.84 -5.37
CA ARG A 460 11.22 45.08 -5.16
C ARG A 460 12.06 43.82 -5.38
N HIS A 461 11.45 42.65 -5.27
CA HIS A 461 12.10 41.35 -5.44
C HIS A 461 11.27 40.43 -6.31
N ASP A 462 11.80 39.98 -7.45
CA ASP A 462 10.97 39.21 -8.38
C ASP A 462 10.63 37.82 -7.84
N PHE A 463 11.54 37.18 -7.10
CA PHE A 463 11.47 35.73 -6.82
C PHE A 463 10.99 35.34 -5.41
N ALA A 464 10.94 36.29 -4.48
CA ALA A 464 10.53 36.04 -3.10
C ALA A 464 9.97 37.31 -2.47
N THR A 465 9.11 37.13 -1.47
CA THR A 465 8.46 38.22 -0.73
C THR A 465 8.55 37.98 0.78
N GLY A 466 8.14 38.96 1.60
CA GLY A 466 8.23 38.91 3.07
C GLY A 466 7.23 37.97 3.76
N LEU A 467 6.74 36.94 3.06
CA LEU A 467 5.74 36.00 3.54
C LEU A 467 6.19 35.25 4.80
N GLU A 468 7.50 35.09 5.04
CA GLU A 468 8.03 34.44 6.24
C GLU A 468 7.63 35.11 7.57
N HIS A 469 7.18 36.36 7.53
CA HIS A 469 6.70 37.08 8.72
C HIS A 469 5.27 36.70 9.10
N VAL A 470 4.46 36.23 8.14
CA VAL A 470 3.03 35.97 8.37
C VAL A 470 2.81 34.90 9.45
N PRO A 471 3.47 33.73 9.43
CA PRO A 471 3.31 32.75 10.49
C PRO A 471 3.76 33.28 11.87
N GLY A 472 4.79 34.13 11.89
CA GLY A 472 5.32 34.74 13.11
C GLY A 472 4.39 35.79 13.74
N GLU A 473 3.43 36.34 13.00
CA GLU A 473 2.40 37.24 13.54
C GLU A 473 1.34 36.47 14.35
N LEU A 474 1.01 35.24 13.96
CA LEU A 474 -0.14 34.48 14.48
C LEU A 474 -0.15 34.31 16.01
N PRO A 475 0.98 34.09 16.72
CA PRO A 475 1.00 34.07 18.18
C PRO A 475 0.56 35.39 18.83
N GLY A 476 0.83 36.54 18.18
CA GLY A 476 0.38 37.85 18.64
C GLY A 476 -1.14 38.01 18.60
N TRP A 477 -1.81 37.28 17.70
CA TRP A 477 -3.27 37.25 17.55
C TRP A 477 -3.96 36.26 18.49
N ARG A 478 -3.23 35.54 19.34
CA ARG A 478 -3.78 34.48 20.20
C ARG A 478 -5.00 34.88 21.00
N HIS A 479 -4.99 36.10 21.53
CA HIS A 479 -6.06 36.66 22.36
C HIS A 479 -7.34 37.01 21.56
N GLN A 480 -7.28 37.03 20.23
CA GLN A 480 -8.41 37.35 19.36
C GLN A 480 -9.06 36.10 18.75
N TRP A 481 -8.34 34.97 18.73
CA TRP A 481 -8.92 33.68 18.36
C TRP A 481 -9.96 33.25 19.38
N ARG A 482 -11.10 32.77 18.90
CA ARG A 482 -12.07 32.06 19.74
C ARG A 482 -11.47 30.74 20.20
N THR A 483 -11.88 30.30 21.38
CA THR A 483 -11.36 29.07 21.99
C THR A 483 -11.92 27.82 21.30
N ASP A 484 -13.08 27.94 20.69
CA ASP A 484 -13.87 26.88 20.05
C ASP A 484 -13.96 27.01 18.53
N SER A 485 -13.09 27.82 17.90
CA SER A 485 -13.11 28.06 16.46
C SER A 485 -12.19 27.13 15.65
N HIS A 486 -12.59 26.87 14.41
CA HIS A 486 -11.68 26.42 13.37
C HIS A 486 -10.86 27.62 12.88
N ARG A 487 -9.53 27.55 13.06
CA ARG A 487 -8.62 28.64 12.75
C ARG A 487 -7.93 28.36 11.43
N VAL A 488 -8.03 29.28 10.49
CA VAL A 488 -7.50 29.12 9.13
C VAL A 488 -6.60 30.28 8.79
N LEU A 489 -5.43 29.99 8.22
CA LEU A 489 -4.61 30.94 7.49
C LEU A 489 -4.85 30.71 5.99
N LEU A 490 -5.46 31.69 5.33
CA LEU A 490 -5.56 31.76 3.88
C LEU A 490 -4.47 32.70 3.37
N VAL A 491 -3.51 32.18 2.58
CA VAL A 491 -2.47 33.00 1.95
C VAL A 491 -2.83 33.21 0.48
N VAL A 492 -2.84 34.46 0.04
CA VAL A 492 -3.09 34.86 -1.35
C VAL A 492 -1.86 35.60 -1.86
N GLY A 493 -1.17 35.04 -2.85
CA GLY A 493 0.03 35.66 -3.40
C GLY A 493 0.72 34.85 -4.48
N SER A 494 1.75 35.45 -5.06
CA SER A 494 2.44 34.92 -6.25
C SER A 494 3.83 34.36 -5.91
N ARG A 495 4.50 34.95 -4.91
CA ARG A 495 5.91 34.68 -4.62
C ARG A 495 6.13 33.95 -3.30
N PRO A 496 7.03 32.95 -3.26
CA PRO A 496 7.35 32.20 -2.03
C PRO A 496 8.10 33.07 -1.00
N PRO A 497 8.23 32.62 0.28
CA PRO A 497 8.99 33.34 1.31
C PRO A 497 10.50 33.32 1.02
N HIS A 498 11.23 34.24 1.67
CA HIS A 498 12.69 34.18 1.66
C HIS A 498 13.22 33.00 2.51
N PRO A 499 14.29 32.31 2.08
CA PRO A 499 14.93 31.29 2.90
C PRO A 499 15.66 31.90 4.11
N ARG A 500 15.65 31.20 5.25
CA ARG A 500 16.41 31.56 6.47
C ARG A 500 17.92 31.60 6.27
N ALA A 501 18.42 30.63 5.50
CA ALA A 501 19.84 30.35 5.36
C ALA A 501 20.24 30.37 3.89
N ARG A 502 21.54 30.15 3.64
CA ARG A 502 22.15 30.24 2.32
C ARG A 502 21.37 29.36 1.32
N PRO A 503 20.70 29.92 0.30
CA PRO A 503 20.05 29.09 -0.71
C PRO A 503 21.12 28.27 -1.46
N PRO A 504 20.79 27.05 -1.93
CA PRO A 504 21.65 26.26 -2.80
C PRO A 504 22.32 27.11 -3.89
N GLN A 505 23.58 26.82 -4.22
CA GLN A 505 24.39 27.64 -5.13
C GLN A 505 23.76 27.81 -6.53
N VAL A 506 22.90 26.86 -6.91
CA VAL A 506 22.15 26.87 -8.18
C VAL A 506 21.11 28.00 -8.22
N LEU A 507 20.37 28.21 -7.13
CA LEU A 507 19.41 29.32 -7.05
C LEU A 507 20.10 30.67 -7.25
N ARG A 508 21.27 30.87 -6.64
CA ARG A 508 22.03 32.13 -6.71
C ARG A 508 22.49 32.55 -8.11
N ARG A 509 22.62 31.60 -9.05
CA ARG A 509 23.12 31.85 -10.41
C ARG A 509 21.99 32.14 -11.40
N GLY A 510 20.83 31.49 -11.25
CA GLY A 510 19.65 31.67 -12.10
C GLY A 510 18.70 32.78 -11.66
N ALA A 511 18.60 33.04 -10.34
CA ALA A 511 17.77 34.10 -9.77
C ALA A 511 18.29 34.52 -8.38
N PRO A 512 18.60 35.80 -8.12
CA PRO A 512 19.16 36.23 -6.83
C PRO A 512 18.12 36.22 -5.69
N VAL A 513 17.65 35.04 -5.28
CA VAL A 513 16.83 34.84 -4.08
C VAL A 513 17.69 35.20 -2.87
N ARG A 514 17.31 36.30 -2.19
CA ARG A 514 17.98 36.80 -1.00
C ARG A 514 17.56 35.99 0.22
N ILE A 515 18.47 35.87 1.18
CA ILE A 515 18.16 35.34 2.52
C ILE A 515 17.23 36.34 3.22
N CYS A 516 16.28 35.85 4.02
CA CYS A 516 15.46 36.68 4.88
C CYS A 516 16.36 37.59 5.73
N PRO A 517 16.23 38.93 5.65
CA PRO A 517 17.03 39.87 6.44
C PRO A 517 17.00 39.59 7.94
N ASP A 518 15.84 39.15 8.46
CA ASP A 518 15.62 38.83 9.87
C ASP A 518 15.93 37.37 10.22
N ARG A 519 16.34 36.55 9.23
CA ARG A 519 16.67 35.13 9.38
C ARG A 519 15.55 34.30 9.99
N LEU A 520 14.30 34.64 9.67
CA LEU A 520 13.14 33.88 10.09
C LEU A 520 13.12 32.52 9.39
N ASP A 521 12.76 31.50 10.17
CA ASP A 521 12.55 30.14 9.69
C ASP A 521 11.07 29.92 9.42
N TRP A 522 10.59 30.33 8.23
CA TRP A 522 9.16 30.31 7.94
C TRP A 522 8.52 28.93 8.16
N GLN A 523 9.26 27.85 7.93
CA GLN A 523 8.75 26.49 8.09
C GLN A 523 8.60 26.16 9.57
N ALA A 524 9.57 26.50 10.41
CA ALA A 524 9.47 26.29 11.85
C ALA A 524 8.36 27.16 12.48
N GLU A 525 8.17 28.40 12.01
CA GLU A 525 7.10 29.29 12.47
C GLU A 525 5.71 28.78 12.03
N LEU A 526 5.57 28.29 10.79
CA LEU A 526 4.34 27.68 10.30
C LEU A 526 4.00 26.39 11.06
N ASP A 527 5.00 25.55 11.32
CA ASP A 527 4.84 24.33 12.12
C ASP A 527 4.51 24.65 13.59
N ALA A 528 5.02 25.76 14.14
CA ALA A 528 4.66 26.24 15.46
C ALA A 528 3.21 26.74 15.50
N ALA A 529 2.78 27.52 14.50
CA ALA A 529 1.40 27.98 14.39
C ALA A 529 0.41 26.81 14.27
N ARG A 530 0.73 25.79 13.46
CA ARG A 530 -0.06 24.56 13.35
C ARG A 530 -0.18 23.83 14.68
N ARG A 531 0.95 23.59 15.34
CA ARG A 531 0.99 22.78 16.57
C ARG A 531 0.42 23.49 17.79
N HIS A 532 0.67 24.78 17.93
CA HIS A 532 0.33 25.53 19.14
C HIS A 532 -0.95 26.35 19.02
N GLU A 533 -1.27 26.84 17.82
CA GLU A 533 -2.49 27.61 17.57
C GLU A 533 -3.59 26.81 16.87
N GLY A 534 -3.29 25.60 16.37
CA GLY A 534 -4.28 24.76 15.67
C GLY A 534 -4.71 25.32 14.32
N VAL A 535 -3.81 26.04 13.62
CA VAL A 535 -4.12 26.74 12.37
C VAL A 535 -4.01 25.81 11.17
N ALA A 536 -5.09 25.67 10.42
CA ALA A 536 -5.14 25.07 9.09
C ALA A 536 -4.63 26.07 8.03
N CYS A 537 -4.02 25.59 6.94
CA CYS A 537 -3.42 26.48 5.93
C CYS A 537 -3.92 26.19 4.52
N VAL A 538 -4.46 27.22 3.87
CA VAL A 538 -4.96 27.20 2.49
C VAL A 538 -4.20 28.27 1.71
N ALA A 539 -3.84 27.98 0.46
CA ALA A 539 -3.15 28.92 -0.41
C ALA A 539 -3.90 29.13 -1.73
N VAL A 540 -3.99 30.39 -2.16
CA VAL A 540 -4.40 30.79 -3.50
C VAL A 540 -3.17 31.43 -4.15
N VAL A 541 -2.71 30.81 -5.23
CA VAL A 541 -1.44 31.16 -5.87
C VAL A 541 -1.70 31.60 -7.30
N ASP A 542 -1.44 32.86 -7.61
CA ASP A 542 -1.33 33.30 -9.00
C ASP A 542 0.07 32.98 -9.55
N GLU A 543 0.15 32.64 -10.83
CA GLU A 543 1.43 32.38 -11.47
C GLU A 543 2.18 33.70 -11.66
N PRO A 544 3.35 33.92 -11.02
CA PRO A 544 4.11 35.13 -11.26
C PRO A 544 4.68 35.14 -12.69
N ALA A 545 4.71 36.32 -13.30
CA ALA A 545 5.15 36.52 -14.69
C ALA A 545 6.55 35.95 -15.02
N TRP A 546 7.43 35.80 -14.01
CA TRP A 546 8.74 35.18 -14.22
C TRP A 546 8.67 33.67 -14.45
N MET A 547 7.63 32.95 -14.01
CA MET A 547 7.55 31.49 -14.21
C MET A 547 7.42 31.08 -15.68
N ASP A 548 6.79 31.91 -16.52
CA ASP A 548 6.74 31.69 -17.98
C ASP A 548 8.11 31.86 -18.64
N GLU A 549 8.97 32.70 -18.06
CA GLU A 549 10.33 32.97 -18.54
C GLU A 549 11.34 31.90 -18.06
N LEU A 550 10.97 31.02 -17.11
CA LEU A 550 11.83 29.99 -16.52
C LEU A 550 11.88 28.67 -17.30
N VAL A 551 11.78 28.70 -18.64
CA VAL A 551 12.18 27.54 -19.47
C VAL A 551 13.68 27.30 -19.28
N GLY A 552 14.08 26.67 -18.16
CA GLY A 552 15.48 26.46 -17.78
C GLY A 552 15.84 26.37 -16.28
N GLU A 553 14.98 26.73 -15.32
CA GLU A 553 15.38 26.86 -13.89
C GLU A 553 14.54 26.01 -12.90
N PRO A 554 14.66 24.67 -12.95
CA PRO A 554 13.81 23.72 -12.20
C PRO A 554 13.89 23.86 -10.67
N HIS A 555 14.94 24.49 -10.15
CA HIS A 555 15.14 24.64 -8.71
C HIS A 555 14.29 25.76 -8.09
N LEU A 556 13.95 26.81 -8.84
CA LEU A 556 13.05 27.89 -8.37
C LEU A 556 11.62 27.41 -8.31
N ALA A 557 11.17 26.68 -9.34
CA ALA A 557 9.88 26.00 -9.34
C ALA A 557 9.77 25.03 -8.15
N TYR A 558 10.82 24.22 -7.91
CA TYR A 558 10.86 23.33 -6.74
C TYR A 558 10.74 24.08 -5.41
N TRP A 559 11.43 25.22 -5.25
CA TRP A 559 11.33 26.04 -4.03
C TRP A 559 9.93 26.61 -3.84
N ALA A 560 9.35 27.19 -4.90
CA ALA A 560 8.00 27.72 -4.87
C ALA A 560 6.99 26.63 -4.57
N ASP A 561 7.09 25.47 -5.21
CA ASP A 561 6.21 24.32 -4.97
C ASP A 561 6.33 23.77 -3.56
N HIS A 562 7.55 23.70 -3.01
CA HIS A 562 7.76 23.30 -1.62
C HIS A 562 7.09 24.28 -0.64
N ALA A 563 7.31 25.58 -0.83
CA ALA A 563 6.72 26.61 0.03
C ALA A 563 5.19 26.64 -0.08
N TRP A 564 4.64 26.65 -1.29
CA TRP A 564 3.20 26.66 -1.51
C TRP A 564 2.52 25.35 -1.15
N GLY A 565 3.21 24.22 -1.24
CA GLY A 565 2.74 22.95 -0.67
C GLY A 565 2.65 23.00 0.86
N ALA A 566 3.58 23.71 1.52
CA ALA A 566 3.53 23.94 2.95
C ALA A 566 2.42 24.95 3.33
N PHE A 567 2.29 26.09 2.65
CA PHE A 567 1.22 27.06 2.96
C PHE A 567 -0.18 26.62 2.53
N GLY A 568 -0.29 25.74 1.52
CA GLY A 568 -1.54 25.21 1.00
C GLY A 568 -1.80 23.74 1.37
N THR A 569 -1.36 23.31 2.55
CA THR A 569 -1.50 21.89 2.98
C THR A 569 -2.95 21.42 2.99
N GLU A 570 -3.91 22.28 3.34
CA GLU A 570 -5.35 21.97 3.32
C GLU A 570 -6.01 22.31 1.98
N GLY A 571 -5.27 22.89 1.04
CA GLY A 571 -5.75 23.27 -0.27
C GLY A 571 -4.83 24.27 -0.93
N ARG A 572 -4.37 23.95 -2.14
CA ARG A 572 -3.63 24.88 -3.02
C ARG A 572 -4.46 25.10 -4.28
N PHE A 573 -4.85 26.35 -4.48
CA PHE A 573 -5.68 26.78 -5.60
C PHE A 573 -4.90 27.74 -6.49
N ILE A 574 -5.19 27.73 -7.78
CA ILE A 574 -4.68 28.74 -8.70
C ILE A 574 -5.57 29.99 -8.62
N ALA A 575 -5.04 31.17 -8.90
CA ALA A 575 -5.85 32.37 -8.99
C ALA A 575 -6.92 32.28 -10.09
N GLY A 576 -8.06 32.91 -9.85
CA GLY A 576 -9.24 32.82 -10.72
C GLY A 576 -10.04 31.53 -10.54
N HIS A 577 -9.71 30.71 -9.54
CA HIS A 577 -10.49 29.53 -9.20
C HIS A 577 -11.83 29.91 -8.56
N ASP A 578 -12.83 29.02 -8.60
CA ASP A 578 -14.15 29.29 -8.05
C ASP A 578 -14.06 29.56 -6.54
N PRO A 579 -14.40 30.77 -6.04
CA PRO A 579 -14.34 31.10 -4.62
C PRO A 579 -15.14 30.15 -3.74
N ARG A 580 -16.18 29.51 -4.27
CA ARG A 580 -16.98 28.50 -3.53
C ARG A 580 -16.21 27.22 -3.24
N GLN A 581 -15.29 26.82 -4.12
CA GLN A 581 -14.44 25.65 -3.90
C GLN A 581 -13.35 25.94 -2.87
N ILE A 582 -12.79 27.14 -2.89
CA ILE A 582 -11.86 27.63 -1.87
C ILE A 582 -12.58 27.70 -0.52
N ALA A 583 -13.80 28.27 -0.50
CA ALA A 583 -14.62 28.35 0.69
C ALA A 583 -14.98 26.98 1.26
N ALA A 584 -15.26 25.99 0.41
CA ALA A 584 -15.48 24.62 0.86
C ALA A 584 -14.24 24.04 1.57
N ALA A 585 -13.03 24.28 1.07
CA ALA A 585 -11.81 23.83 1.75
C ALA A 585 -11.56 24.54 3.09
N VAL A 586 -11.96 25.81 3.22
CA VAL A 586 -11.87 26.58 4.48
C VAL A 586 -12.96 26.15 5.48
N ALA A 587 -14.18 25.88 5.01
CA ALA A 587 -15.35 25.62 5.86
C ALA A 587 -15.54 24.13 6.20
N ALA A 588 -15.13 23.20 5.33
CA ALA A 588 -15.34 21.77 5.55
C ALA A 588 -14.71 21.23 6.85
N PRO A 589 -13.49 21.64 7.26
CA PRO A 589 -12.92 21.19 8.53
C PRO A 589 -13.56 21.88 9.75
N ALA A 590 -14.30 22.98 9.54
CA ALA A 590 -15.10 23.62 10.57
C ALA A 590 -16.37 22.84 10.91
N LEU A 591 -16.70 21.81 10.14
CA LEU A 591 -17.83 20.96 10.41
C LEU A 591 -17.48 19.96 11.55
N CYS A 592 -17.73 20.39 12.79
CA CYS A 592 -18.69 19.74 13.72
C CYS A 592 -18.19 19.07 15.03
N LEU A 593 -19.06 19.18 16.05
CA LEU A 593 -19.31 18.14 17.07
C LEU A 593 -20.49 17.25 16.60
N PRO A 594 -20.51 15.93 16.83
CA PRO A 594 -21.64 15.06 16.47
C PRO A 594 -22.91 15.45 17.26
N GLN A 595 -24.12 15.39 16.67
CA GLN A 595 -25.37 15.69 17.39
C GLN A 595 -25.60 14.78 18.60
N ASP A 596 -25.14 13.53 18.49
CA ASP A 596 -25.24 12.51 19.54
C ASP A 596 -23.93 12.33 20.34
N GLY A 597 -22.91 13.17 20.09
CA GLY A 597 -21.60 13.10 20.75
C GLY A 597 -20.63 12.01 20.24
N ALA A 598 -21.02 11.17 19.27
CA ALA A 598 -20.17 10.09 18.73
C ALA A 598 -19.25 10.55 17.58
N PRO A 599 -17.90 10.54 17.72
CA PRO A 599 -16.98 11.07 16.70
C PRO A 599 -17.05 10.29 15.38
N ILE A 600 -16.77 10.98 14.27
CA ILE A 600 -16.29 10.30 13.05
C ILE A 600 -14.92 9.72 13.38
N ARG A 601 -14.80 8.39 13.35
CA ARG A 601 -13.52 7.69 13.55
C ARG A 601 -12.87 7.30 12.23
N LEU A 602 -13.66 6.99 11.20
CA LEU A 602 -13.13 6.58 9.90
C LEU A 602 -12.42 7.75 9.21
N VAL A 603 -11.32 7.47 8.50
CA VAL A 603 -10.73 8.44 7.58
C VAL A 603 -11.77 8.98 6.61
N VAL A 604 -11.64 10.25 6.23
CA VAL A 604 -12.54 10.95 5.32
C VAL A 604 -12.01 10.84 3.89
N ALA A 605 -12.91 10.62 2.94
CA ALA A 605 -12.60 10.56 1.52
C ALA A 605 -12.01 11.89 1.04
N ASP A 606 -10.80 11.82 0.47
CA ASP A 606 -10.15 12.94 -0.22
C ASP A 606 -10.00 12.60 -1.71
N GLY A 607 -9.97 13.64 -2.57
CA GLY A 607 -9.92 13.51 -4.02
C GLY A 607 -11.27 13.56 -4.74
N THR A 608 -11.30 13.16 -6.01
CA THR A 608 -12.49 13.32 -6.86
C THR A 608 -13.60 12.35 -6.47
N ALA A 609 -14.86 12.81 -6.47
CA ALA A 609 -16.02 11.98 -6.14
C ALA A 609 -16.15 10.72 -7.01
N ALA A 610 -15.58 10.71 -8.23
CA ALA A 610 -15.61 9.58 -9.14
C ALA A 610 -14.79 8.36 -8.66
N ASP A 611 -13.80 8.57 -7.79
CA ASP A 611 -12.96 7.51 -7.24
C ASP A 611 -13.61 6.76 -6.07
N TRP A 612 -14.67 7.35 -5.49
CA TRP A 612 -15.35 6.86 -4.31
C TRP A 612 -16.75 6.36 -4.66
N GLN A 613 -17.10 5.17 -4.18
CA GLN A 613 -18.42 4.57 -4.40
C GLN A 613 -19.21 4.61 -3.10
N HIS A 614 -20.42 5.15 -3.15
CA HIS A 614 -21.35 5.11 -2.03
C HIS A 614 -21.74 3.67 -1.70
N ALA A 615 -21.91 3.41 -0.40
CA ALA A 615 -22.55 2.17 0.03
C ALA A 615 -23.97 2.09 -0.52
N VAL A 616 -24.37 0.90 -0.98
CA VAL A 616 -25.77 0.64 -1.34
C VAL A 616 -26.61 0.76 -0.06
N ALA A 617 -27.74 1.46 -0.14
CA ALA A 617 -28.70 1.55 0.95
C ALA A 617 -29.12 0.13 1.38
N GLY A 618 -28.90 -0.18 2.66
CA GLY A 618 -29.13 -1.49 3.26
C GLY A 618 -30.30 -1.52 4.23
#